data_AF-A0A3D3WFX4-F1
#
_entry.id   AF-A0A3D3WFX4-F1
#
_cell.length_a   1.000
_cell.length_b   1.000
_cell.length_c   1.000
_cell.angle_alpha   90.00
_cell.angle_beta   90.00
_cell.angle_gamma   90.00
#
_symmetry.space_group_name_H-M   'P 1'
#
loop_
_entity.id
_entity.type
_entity.pdbx_description
1 polymer ?
#
loop_
_entity_poly.entity_id
_entity_poly.type
_entity_poly.pdbx_seq_one_letter_code
_entity_poly.pdbx_strand_id
1 'polypeptide(L)' 'MSNSVTMPALSPTMTEGKLAKWFVKVGDEVRSGDVIAEIET' A
#
# COMPACT_ATOMS: atom_id res chain seq x y z
N MET A 1 -14.04 9.15 -8.40
CA MET A 1 -12.76 9.84 -8.12
C MET A 1 -11.76 8.76 -7.69
N SER A 2 -10.89 8.31 -8.58
CA SER A 2 -9.85 7.31 -8.28
C SER A 2 -8.63 8.04 -7.72
N ASN A 3 -8.40 7.96 -6.41
CA ASN A 3 -7.19 8.48 -5.80
C ASN A 3 -6.05 7.50 -6.02
N SER A 4 -5.01 7.95 -6.73
CA SER A 4 -3.79 7.18 -6.94
C SER A 4 -3.03 7.07 -5.62
N VAL A 5 -3.13 5.92 -4.95
CA VAL A 5 -2.31 5.64 -3.77
C VAL A 5 -0.88 5.45 -4.25
N THR A 6 -0.07 6.51 -4.15
CA THR A 6 1.36 6.45 -4.46
C THR A 6 2.06 5.93 -3.22
N MET A 7 2.79 4.83 -3.37
CA MET A 7 3.55 4.23 -2.27
C MET A 7 4.67 5.21 -1.86
N PRO A 8 4.63 5.78 -0.65
CA PRO A 8 5.75 6.56 -0.16
C PRO A 8 6.94 5.62 0.03
N ALA A 9 8.15 6.04 -0.35
CA ALA A 9 9.35 5.25 -0.12
C ALA A 9 9.51 5.01 1.39
N LEU A 10 9.23 3.77 1.83
CA LEU A 10 9.31 3.36 3.23
C LEU A 10 10.76 3.22 3.72
N SER A 11 11.74 3.24 2.80
CA SER A 11 13.16 3.24 3.11
C SER A 11 13.97 3.87 1.97
N PRO A 12 15.05 4.61 2.27
CA PRO A 12 15.86 5.31 1.26
C PRO A 12 16.61 4.37 0.30
N THR A 13 16.60 3.05 0.55
CA THR A 13 17.27 2.02 -0.26
C THR A 13 16.31 1.03 -0.92
N MET A 14 15.00 1.21 -0.79
CA MET A 14 14.00 0.27 -1.30
C MET A 14 13.59 0.65 -2.72
N THR A 15 14.31 0.09 -3.71
CA THR A 15 14.11 0.36 -5.15
C THR A 15 12.95 -0.45 -5.74
N GLU A 16 12.75 -1.67 -5.25
CA GLU A 16 11.64 -2.55 -5.60
C GLU A 16 11.16 -3.21 -4.30
N GLY A 17 9.88 -3.02 -3.95
CA GLY A 17 9.24 -3.74 -2.85
C GLY A 17 8.27 -4.75 -3.43
N LYS A 18 8.35 -6.00 -3.01
CA LYS A 18 7.38 -7.01 -3.40
C LYS A 18 6.13 -6.85 -2.55
N LEU A 19 5.01 -6.60 -3.22
CA LEU A 19 3.70 -6.64 -2.60
C LEU A 19 3.45 -8.06 -2.06
N ALA A 20 3.52 -8.22 -0.74
CA ALA A 20 3.34 -9.50 -0.07
C ALA A 20 1.85 -9.84 0.03
N LYS A 21 1.03 -8.88 0.47
CA LYS A 21 -0.41 -9.11 0.69
C LYS A 21 -1.24 -7.85 0.61
N TRP A 22 -2.42 -7.96 0.01
CA TRP A 22 -3.48 -6.96 0.13
C TRP A 22 -4.39 -7.29 1.31
N PHE A 23 -4.64 -6.30 2.16
CA PHE A 23 -5.60 -6.40 3.25
C PHE A 23 -6.97 -5.80 2.90
N VAL A 24 -7.03 -4.98 1.85
CA VAL A 24 -8.27 -4.39 1.34
C VAL A 24 -8.65 -4.97 -0.01
N LYS A 25 -9.96 -5.02 -0.28
CA LYS A 25 -10.49 -5.42 -1.59
C LYS A 25 -11.00 -4.22 -2.37
N VAL A 26 -11.14 -4.40 -3.68
CA VAL A 26 -11.73 -3.39 -4.56
C VAL A 26 -13.18 -3.14 -4.12
N GLY A 27 -13.46 -1.92 -3.70
CA GLY A 27 -14.77 -1.50 -3.19
C GLY A 27 -14.88 -1.42 -1.66
N ASP A 28 -13.83 -1.79 -0.91
CA ASP A 28 -13.81 -1.55 0.54
C ASP A 28 -13.66 -0.06 0.87
N GLU A 29 -14.33 0.37 1.94
CA GLU A 29 -14.08 1.67 2.57
C GLU A 29 -12.79 1.62 3.37
N VAL A 30 -11.78 2.37 2.91
CA VAL A 30 -10.51 2.53 3.61
C VAL A 30 -10.52 3.82 4.40
N ARG A 31 -10.17 3.78 5.70
CA ARG A 31 -10.08 4.96 6.56
C ARG A 31 -8.62 5.32 6.86
N SER A 32 -8.40 6.57 7.27
CA SER A 32 -7.08 7.02 7.71
C SER A 32 -6.64 6.22 8.95
N GLY A 33 -5.57 5.44 8.79
CA GLY A 33 -5.06 4.53 9.83
C GLY A 33 -5.21 3.04 9.48
N ASP A 34 -5.98 2.69 8.44
CA ASP A 34 -6.13 1.31 8.02
C ASP A 34 -4.92 0.82 7.22
N VAL A 35 -4.52 -0.42 7.48
CA VAL A 35 -3.47 -1.11 6.72
C VAL A 35 -4.08 -1.66 5.44
N ILE A 36 -3.64 -1.16 4.30
CA ILE A 36 -4.15 -1.56 2.98
C ILE A 36 -3.35 -2.68 2.32
N ALA A 37 -2.05 -2.71 2.56
CA ALA A 37 -1.14 -3.65 1.93
C ALA A 37 0.10 -3.85 2.81
N GLU A 38 0.65 -5.05 2.74
CA GLU A 38 1.96 -5.40 3.28
C GLU A 38 2.94 -5.55 2.13
N ILE A 39 4.09 -4.92 2.30
CA ILE A 39 5.15 -4.88 1.30
C ILE A 39 6.41 -5.38 1.99
N GLU A 40 6.99 -6.43 1.42
CA GLU A 40 8.28 -6.97 1.82
C GLU A 40 9.35 -6.40 0.86
N THR A 41 10.52 -6.06 1.40
CA THR A 41 11.73 -5.78 0.61
C THR A 41 12.22 -7.02 -0.12
#